data_AF-A0A937IZ29-F1
#
_entry.id   AF-A0A937IZ29-F1
#
_cell.length_a   1.000
_cell.length_b   1.000
_cell.length_c   1.000
_cell.angle_alpha   90.00
_cell.angle_beta   90.00
_cell.angle_gamma   90.00
#
_symmetry.space_group_name_H-M   'P 1'
#
loop_
_entity.id
_entity.type
_entity.pdbx_description
1 polymer ?
#
loop_
_entity_poly.entity_id
_entity_poly.type
_entity_poly.pdbx_seq_one_letter_code
_entity_poly.pdbx_strand_id
1 'polypeptide(L)'
;MYPVALNKYFLSMMLAFLSSEISAEIFLFSSGNQFHGCLDCEESDQHSICNRYGKFGSLYQSTSIWNANGIGNVGRRYSPFSDMGIGLKMADTQGNFKGNLSISEKGDKEYSQSLKVIWGANQENYSAVRNDFCALIKKLNN
;
A
#
# COMPACT_ATOMS: atom_id res chain seq x y z
N MET A 1 -33.23 -16.06 58.06
CA MET A 1 -31.85 -16.20 57.55
C MET A 1 -31.95 -16.98 56.24
N TYR A 2 -32.13 -16.28 55.13
CA TYR A 2 -32.27 -16.89 53.80
C TYR A 2 -30.88 -16.88 53.13
N PRO A 3 -30.35 -18.02 52.64
CA PRO A 3 -29.15 -17.98 51.83
C PRO A 3 -29.51 -17.43 50.45
N VAL A 4 -28.93 -16.30 50.07
CA VAL A 4 -28.98 -15.78 48.71
C VAL A 4 -28.26 -16.80 47.82
N ALA A 5 -29.04 -17.55 47.05
CA ALA A 5 -28.52 -18.51 46.08
C ALA A 5 -27.67 -17.75 45.06
N LEU A 6 -26.42 -18.22 44.96
CA LEU A 6 -25.36 -17.76 44.09
C LEU A 6 -25.87 -17.47 42.67
N ASN A 7 -25.63 -16.24 42.24
CA ASN A 7 -26.03 -15.63 40.97
C ASN A 7 -25.50 -16.45 39.76
N LYS A 8 -26.34 -17.33 39.19
CA LYS A 8 -25.97 -18.17 38.03
C LYS A 8 -26.16 -17.48 36.67
N TYR A 9 -26.53 -16.20 36.63
CA TYR A 9 -26.78 -15.49 35.38
C TYR A 9 -25.74 -14.42 35.03
N PHE A 10 -24.69 -14.25 35.85
CA PHE A 10 -23.63 -13.26 35.57
C PHE A 10 -22.54 -13.76 34.61
N LEU A 11 -22.72 -14.93 33.99
CA LEU A 11 -21.76 -15.54 33.07
C LEU A 11 -22.24 -15.56 31.61
N SER A 12 -23.13 -14.64 31.22
CA SER A 12 -23.69 -14.60 29.86
C SER A 12 -23.56 -13.25 29.14
N MET A 13 -22.71 -12.34 29.63
CA MET A 13 -22.58 -11.00 29.04
C MET A 13 -21.11 -10.58 28.92
N MET A 14 -20.31 -11.32 28.15
CA MET A 14 -19.09 -10.77 27.53
C MET A 14 -18.48 -11.78 26.55
N LEU A 15 -19.22 -12.15 25.52
CA LEU A 15 -18.56 -12.49 24.26
C LEU A 15 -18.25 -11.16 23.57
N ALA A 16 -17.23 -10.47 24.08
CA ALA A 16 -16.68 -9.32 23.41
C ALA A 16 -16.13 -9.82 22.06
N PHE A 17 -16.81 -9.45 20.97
CA PHE A 17 -16.28 -9.60 19.63
C PHE A 17 -14.93 -8.86 19.61
N LEU A 18 -13.83 -9.60 19.69
CA LEU A 18 -12.52 -9.15 19.28
C LEU A 18 -12.60 -8.97 17.76
N SER A 19 -13.11 -7.83 17.30
CA SER A 19 -12.90 -7.41 15.92
C SER A 19 -11.43 -7.03 15.81
N SER A 20 -10.60 -7.99 15.41
CA SER A 20 -9.31 -7.66 14.82
C SER A 20 -9.60 -6.81 13.59
N GLU A 21 -9.32 -5.50 13.67
CA GLU A 21 -9.24 -4.66 12.48
C GLU A 21 -8.08 -5.18 11.63
N ILE A 22 -8.37 -6.14 10.75
CA ILE A 22 -7.46 -6.52 9.69
C ILE A 22 -7.47 -5.34 8.74
N SER A 23 -6.45 -4.47 8.85
CA SER A 23 -6.16 -3.49 7.81
C SER A 23 -5.97 -4.27 6.51
N ALA A 24 -6.82 -4.01 5.52
CA ALA A 24 -6.77 -4.73 4.27
C ALA A 24 -5.59 -4.20 3.44
N GLU A 25 -4.59 -5.07 3.21
CA GLU A 25 -3.46 -4.75 2.33
C GLU A 25 -3.92 -4.25 0.96
N ILE A 26 -3.16 -3.32 0.40
CA ILE A 26 -3.37 -2.71 -0.90
C ILE A 26 -2.37 -3.27 -1.90
N PHE A 27 -2.90 -3.84 -2.97
CA PHE A 27 -2.15 -4.41 -4.07
C PHE A 27 -2.17 -3.52 -5.30
N LEU A 28 -1.08 -3.55 -6.07
CA LEU A 28 -0.90 -2.77 -7.28
C LEU A 28 -1.09 -3.61 -8.54
N PHE A 29 -1.86 -3.08 -9.49
CA PHE A 29 -2.14 -3.75 -10.75
C PHE A 29 -2.05 -2.83 -11.96
N SER A 30 -1.60 -3.35 -13.10
CA SER A 30 -1.72 -2.65 -14.38
C SER A 30 -3.14 -2.74 -14.94
N SER A 31 -3.42 -2.10 -16.08
CA SER A 31 -4.73 -2.17 -16.73
C SER A 31 -5.14 -3.59 -17.13
N GLY A 32 -4.17 -4.48 -17.39
CA GLY A 32 -4.38 -5.90 -17.69
C GLY A 32 -4.46 -6.80 -16.46
N ASN A 33 -4.65 -6.24 -15.27
CA ASN A 33 -4.67 -6.95 -13.98
C ASN A 33 -3.37 -7.71 -13.67
N GLN A 34 -2.25 -7.29 -14.26
CA GLN A 34 -0.94 -7.81 -13.87
C GLN A 34 -0.54 -7.26 -12.51
N PHE A 35 -0.17 -8.12 -11.58
CA PHE A 35 0.29 -7.76 -10.25
C PHE A 35 1.68 -7.08 -10.27
N HIS A 36 1.81 -5.98 -9.52
CA HIS A 36 3.01 -5.14 -9.43
C HIS A 36 3.50 -4.92 -7.99
N GLY A 37 3.04 -5.76 -7.07
CA GLY A 37 3.47 -5.73 -5.69
C GLY A 37 2.41 -5.22 -4.75
N CYS A 38 2.76 -5.23 -3.49
CA CYS A 38 1.95 -4.83 -2.37
C CYS A 38 2.47 -3.50 -1.83
N LEU A 39 1.57 -2.54 -1.64
CA LEU A 39 1.88 -1.15 -1.34
C LEU A 39 2.18 -0.95 0.15
N ASP A 40 1.40 -1.58 1.02
CA ASP A 40 1.38 -1.34 2.47
C ASP A 40 1.53 -2.60 3.33
N CYS A 41 1.98 -3.72 2.78
CA CYS A 41 2.50 -4.82 3.59
C CYS A 41 3.90 -4.49 4.14
N GLU A 42 4.31 -5.30 5.12
CA GLU A 42 5.62 -5.24 5.77
C GLU A 42 6.79 -5.13 4.78
N GLU A 43 7.82 -4.33 5.12
CA GLU A 43 9.03 -4.16 4.28
C GLU A 43 9.73 -5.50 3.99
N SER A 44 9.59 -6.47 4.91
CA SER A 44 10.18 -7.80 4.76
C SER A 44 9.41 -8.74 3.83
N ASP A 45 8.16 -8.39 3.46
CA ASP A 45 7.35 -9.21 2.58
C ASP A 45 7.97 -9.28 1.17
N GLN A 46 7.88 -10.46 0.53
CA GLN A 46 8.46 -10.71 -0.79
C GLN A 46 7.77 -9.92 -1.92
N HIS A 47 6.52 -9.53 -1.71
CA HIS A 47 5.69 -8.75 -2.63
C HIS A 47 5.73 -7.25 -2.32
N SER A 48 6.26 -6.84 -1.16
CA SER A 48 6.31 -5.43 -0.77
C SER A 48 7.10 -4.60 -1.77
N ILE A 49 6.51 -3.47 -2.17
CA ILE A 49 7.22 -2.44 -2.93
C ILE A 49 8.30 -1.76 -2.07
N CYS A 50 8.28 -1.95 -0.76
CA CYS A 50 9.28 -1.39 0.14
C CYS A 50 10.44 -2.34 0.44
N ASN A 51 10.34 -3.61 0.05
CA ASN A 51 11.45 -4.55 0.13
C ASN A 51 12.56 -4.19 -0.88
N ARG A 52 13.58 -3.45 -0.44
CA ARG A 52 14.67 -2.95 -1.29
C ARG A 52 15.48 -4.05 -2.00
N TYR A 53 15.43 -5.27 -1.49
CA TYR A 53 16.09 -6.45 -2.05
C TYR A 53 15.11 -7.35 -2.83
N GLY A 54 13.81 -7.09 -2.72
CA GLY A 54 12.74 -7.85 -3.33
C GLY A 54 12.48 -7.48 -4.80
N LYS A 55 11.69 -8.32 -5.46
CA LYS A 55 11.31 -8.19 -6.87
C LYS A 55 10.56 -6.89 -7.18
N PHE A 56 9.74 -6.41 -6.25
CA PHE A 56 8.88 -5.23 -6.45
C PHE A 56 9.43 -3.96 -5.80
N GLY A 57 10.38 -4.05 -4.86
CA GLY A 57 10.97 -2.88 -4.18
C GLY A 57 12.40 -2.52 -4.58
N SER A 58 13.09 -3.36 -5.35
CA SER A 58 14.45 -3.07 -5.81
C SER A 58 14.50 -2.10 -6.98
N LEU A 59 15.36 -1.08 -6.88
CA LEU A 59 15.66 -0.13 -7.97
C LEU A 59 16.18 -0.80 -9.25
N TYR A 60 16.70 -2.03 -9.14
CA TYR A 60 17.34 -2.75 -10.23
C TYR A 60 16.41 -3.75 -10.92
N GLN A 61 15.23 -4.01 -10.36
CA GLN A 61 14.28 -4.97 -10.92
C GLN A 61 13.30 -4.27 -11.87
N SER A 62 13.16 -4.78 -13.10
CA SER A 62 12.28 -4.16 -14.10
C SER A 62 10.81 -4.19 -13.70
N THR A 63 10.43 -5.10 -12.80
CA THR A 63 9.09 -5.23 -12.20
C THR A 63 8.82 -4.24 -11.08
N SER A 64 9.84 -3.56 -10.56
CA SER A 64 9.69 -2.56 -9.49
C SER A 64 9.23 -1.23 -10.06
N ILE A 65 8.32 -0.57 -9.34
CA ILE A 65 7.94 0.82 -9.62
C ILE A 65 9.13 1.76 -9.41
N TRP A 66 10.12 1.38 -8.59
CA TRP A 66 11.28 2.22 -8.31
C TRP A 66 12.37 2.15 -9.39
N ASN A 67 12.20 1.30 -10.41
CA ASN A 67 13.14 1.23 -11.52
C ASN A 67 12.72 2.16 -12.67
N ALA A 68 13.51 3.20 -12.92
CA ALA A 68 13.28 4.19 -13.98
C ALA A 68 13.28 3.61 -15.41
N ASN A 69 13.88 2.44 -15.62
CA ASN A 69 13.85 1.73 -16.91
C ASN A 69 12.77 0.63 -16.95
N GLY A 70 12.09 0.39 -15.82
CA GLY A 70 11.07 -0.64 -15.62
C GLY A 70 9.65 -0.06 -15.55
N ILE A 71 8.87 -0.57 -14.61
CA ILE A 71 7.50 -0.07 -14.34
C ILE A 71 7.52 1.42 -13.96
N GLY A 72 8.58 1.88 -13.31
CA GLY A 72 8.76 3.27 -12.89
C GLY A 72 8.96 4.28 -14.02
N ASN A 73 9.23 3.87 -15.26
CA ASN A 73 9.59 4.78 -16.33
C ASN A 73 8.54 5.88 -16.59
N VAL A 74 8.92 7.15 -16.44
CA VAL A 74 8.02 8.32 -16.56
C VAL A 74 7.31 8.43 -17.93
N GLY A 75 7.91 7.89 -18.99
CA GLY A 75 7.35 7.87 -20.34
C GLY A 75 6.27 6.80 -20.55
N ARG A 76 6.05 5.90 -19.59
CA ARG A 76 5.05 4.83 -19.70
C ARG A 76 3.72 5.26 -19.10
N ARG A 77 2.64 5.11 -19.87
CA ARG A 77 1.25 5.43 -19.46
C ARG A 77 0.84 4.83 -18.11
N TYR A 78 1.35 3.66 -17.75
CA TYR A 78 1.00 2.95 -16.51
C TYR A 78 2.06 3.08 -15.41
N SER A 79 3.07 3.92 -15.60
CA SER A 79 3.99 4.25 -14.53
C SER A 79 3.29 5.16 -13.51
N PRO A 80 3.48 4.92 -12.20
CA PRO A 80 3.06 5.87 -11.17
C PRO A 80 3.69 7.26 -11.33
N PHE A 81 4.81 7.37 -12.06
CA PHE A 81 5.59 8.60 -12.23
C PHE A 81 5.36 9.29 -13.58
N SER A 82 4.33 8.91 -14.33
CA SER A 82 4.01 9.57 -15.60
C SER A 82 3.10 10.78 -15.36
N ASP A 83 3.53 11.97 -15.78
CA ASP A 83 2.78 13.22 -15.57
C ASP A 83 1.39 13.22 -16.23
N MET A 84 1.23 12.49 -17.33
CA MET A 84 -0.02 12.36 -18.07
C MET A 84 -0.57 10.92 -18.06
N GLY A 85 0.07 10.02 -17.32
CA GLY A 85 -0.30 8.61 -17.25
C GLY A 85 -1.52 8.35 -16.36
N ILE A 86 -1.98 7.11 -16.38
CA ILE A 86 -3.03 6.59 -15.49
C ILE A 86 -2.41 6.05 -14.20
N GLY A 87 -1.18 5.53 -14.26
CA GLY A 87 -0.54 4.84 -13.15
C GLY A 87 -1.04 3.41 -12.95
N LEU A 88 -0.88 2.89 -11.73
CA LEU A 88 -1.27 1.54 -11.34
C LEU A 88 -2.56 1.57 -10.52
N LYS A 89 -3.47 0.63 -10.77
CA LYS A 89 -4.67 0.43 -9.96
C LYS A 89 -4.28 -0.07 -8.57
N MET A 90 -4.84 0.52 -7.54
CA MET A 90 -4.81 0.02 -6.17
C MET A 90 -6.08 -0.78 -5.91
N ALA A 91 -5.96 -1.96 -5.32
CA ALA A 91 -7.10 -2.76 -4.89
C ALA A 91 -6.82 -3.41 -3.53
N ASP A 92 -7.85 -3.56 -2.70
CA ASP A 92 -7.72 -4.28 -1.44
C ASP A 92 -7.68 -5.81 -1.64
N THR A 93 -7.50 -6.55 -0.54
CA THR A 93 -7.51 -8.02 -0.51
C THR A 93 -8.82 -8.66 -1.00
N GLN A 94 -9.93 -7.91 -1.05
CA GLN A 94 -11.21 -8.36 -1.59
C GLN A 94 -11.35 -8.05 -3.10
N GLY A 95 -10.36 -7.36 -3.69
CA GLY A 95 -10.37 -6.94 -5.09
C GLY A 95 -11.13 -5.64 -5.34
N ASN A 96 -11.54 -4.92 -4.29
CA ASN A 96 -12.24 -3.64 -4.47
C ASN A 96 -11.24 -2.58 -4.95
N PHE A 97 -11.59 -1.89 -6.03
CA PHE A 97 -10.78 -0.79 -6.54
C PHE A 97 -10.73 0.37 -5.53
N LYS A 98 -9.51 0.82 -5.22
CA LYS A 98 -9.25 1.89 -4.25
C LYS A 98 -8.76 3.18 -4.88
N GLY A 99 -8.52 3.24 -6.19
CA GLY A 99 -7.96 4.40 -6.88
C GLY A 99 -6.74 4.03 -7.69
N ASN A 100 -6.06 5.01 -8.29
CA ASN A 100 -4.79 4.77 -8.98
C ASN A 100 -3.61 5.40 -8.23
N LEU A 101 -2.53 4.65 -8.06
CA LEU A 101 -1.22 5.15 -7.65
C LEU A 101 -0.58 5.87 -8.84
N SER A 102 -0.59 7.21 -8.80
CA SER A 102 -0.08 8.08 -9.87
C SER A 102 0.24 9.48 -9.35
N ILE A 103 1.28 10.12 -9.87
CA ILE A 103 1.57 11.55 -9.64
C ILE A 103 0.72 12.49 -10.52
N SER A 104 0.10 11.96 -11.57
CA SER A 104 -0.80 12.71 -12.47
C SER A 104 -2.13 13.06 -11.81
N GLU A 105 -2.98 13.79 -12.52
CA GLU A 105 -4.36 14.08 -12.12
C GLU A 105 -5.23 12.82 -11.96
N LYS A 106 -4.78 11.65 -12.43
CA LYS A 106 -5.49 10.38 -12.25
C LYS A 106 -5.25 9.75 -10.86
N GLY A 107 -4.29 10.28 -10.10
CA GLY A 107 -4.08 9.89 -8.70
C GLY A 107 -5.05 10.62 -7.77
N ASP A 108 -5.97 9.89 -7.16
CA ASP A 108 -7.12 10.46 -6.43
C ASP A 108 -7.20 10.03 -4.95
N LYS A 109 -6.09 9.56 -4.38
CA LYS A 109 -6.02 9.00 -3.01
C LYS A 109 -4.78 9.43 -2.23
N GLU A 110 -4.84 9.19 -0.92
CA GLU A 110 -3.78 9.52 0.05
C GLU A 110 -2.40 9.05 -0.40
N TYR A 111 -2.24 7.77 -0.78
CA TYR A 111 -0.97 7.25 -1.27
C TYR A 111 -0.46 7.97 -2.53
N SER A 112 -1.35 8.33 -3.45
CA SER A 112 -0.99 9.05 -4.68
C SER A 112 -0.56 10.49 -4.40
N GLN A 113 -1.24 11.17 -3.46
CA GLN A 113 -0.85 12.51 -3.03
C GLN A 113 0.51 12.51 -2.33
N SER A 114 0.72 11.57 -1.41
CA SER A 114 2.02 11.40 -0.76
C SER A 114 3.12 11.06 -1.75
N LEU A 115 2.87 10.17 -2.71
CA LEU A 115 3.83 9.85 -3.77
C LEU A 115 4.18 11.10 -4.59
N LYS A 116 3.19 11.91 -4.98
CA LYS A 116 3.39 13.15 -5.74
C LYS A 116 4.23 14.18 -4.98
N VAL A 117 3.92 14.39 -3.69
CA VAL A 117 4.68 15.33 -2.84
C VAL A 117 6.12 14.86 -2.69
N ILE A 118 6.33 13.58 -2.39
CA ILE A 118 7.66 13.00 -2.20
C ILE A 118 8.47 12.99 -3.50
N TRP A 119 7.82 12.72 -4.65
CA TRP A 119 8.41 12.80 -5.98
C TRP A 119 9.01 14.17 -6.27
N GLY A 120 8.21 15.23 -6.06
CA GLY A 120 8.67 16.61 -6.25
C GLY A 120 9.74 17.04 -5.25
N ALA A 121 9.58 16.69 -3.97
CA ALA A 121 10.53 17.05 -2.92
C ALA A 121 11.93 16.45 -3.13
N ASN A 122 12.00 15.28 -3.76
CA ASN A 122 13.24 14.56 -4.01
C ASN A 122 13.80 14.77 -5.43
N GLN A 123 13.32 15.78 -6.17
CA GLN A 123 13.78 16.09 -7.53
C GLN A 123 13.83 14.84 -8.42
N GLU A 124 12.78 14.01 -8.34
CA GLU A 124 12.62 12.82 -9.20
C GLU A 124 13.69 11.73 -8.99
N ASN A 125 14.44 11.79 -7.87
CA ASN A 125 15.42 10.78 -7.53
C ASN A 125 14.74 9.50 -6.99
N TYR A 126 14.59 8.49 -7.85
CA TYR A 126 13.94 7.22 -7.51
C TYR A 126 14.41 6.57 -6.20
N SER A 127 15.71 6.64 -5.90
CA SER A 127 16.24 6.06 -4.66
C SER A 127 15.75 6.82 -3.43
N ALA A 128 15.79 8.14 -3.47
CA ALA A 128 15.34 9.00 -2.38
C ALA A 128 13.81 8.94 -2.22
N VAL A 129 13.07 9.02 -3.34
CA VAL A 129 11.61 8.88 -3.38
C VAL A 129 11.16 7.56 -2.76
N ARG A 130 11.78 6.42 -3.15
CA ARG A 130 11.47 5.13 -2.54
C ARG A 130 11.68 5.15 -1.04
N ASN A 131 12.83 5.64 -0.58
CA ASN A 131 13.18 5.61 0.84
C ASN A 131 12.18 6.44 1.66
N ASP A 132 11.85 7.64 1.21
CA ASP A 132 10.93 8.53 1.91
C ASP A 132 9.49 8.03 1.86
N PHE A 133 9.04 7.54 0.69
CA PHE A 133 7.70 6.98 0.53
C PHE A 133 7.52 5.75 1.42
N CYS A 134 8.49 4.83 1.41
CA CYS A 134 8.42 3.64 2.25
C CYS A 134 8.55 3.93 3.75
N ALA A 135 9.30 4.97 4.13
CA ALA A 135 9.32 5.45 5.51
C ALA A 135 7.96 6.01 5.95
N LEU A 136 7.22 6.66 5.05
CA LEU A 136 5.86 7.11 5.30
C LEU A 136 4.91 5.92 5.45
N ILE A 137 4.89 4.98 4.50
CA ILE A 137 4.03 3.79 4.55
C ILE A 137 4.23 3.04 5.87
N LYS A 138 5.48 2.83 6.28
CA LYS A 138 5.79 2.19 7.57
C LYS A 138 5.16 2.91 8.77
N LYS A 139 5.07 4.24 8.74
CA LYS A 139 4.44 5.02 9.82
C LYS A 139 2.92 4.97 9.80
N LEU A 140 2.31 4.72 8.65
CA LEU A 140 0.85 4.60 8.54
C LEU A 140 0.36 3.22 9.02
N ASN A 141 1.24 2.22 9.01
CA ASN A 141 0.92 0.84 9.37
C ASN A 141 1.33 0.45 10.81
N ASN A 142 1.98 1.34 11.56
CA ASN A 142 2.38 1.15 12.97
C ASN A 142 1.69 2.17 13.87
#